data_AF-A0A7S4F5Z1-F1
#
_entry.id   AF-A0A7S4F5Z1-F1
#
_cell.length_a   1.000
_cell.length_b   1.000
_cell.length_c   1.000
_cell.angle_alpha   90.00
_cell.angle_beta   90.00
_cell.angle_gamma   90.00
#
_symmetry.space_group_name_H-M   'P 1'
#
loop_
_entity.id
_entity.type
_entity.pdbx_description
1 polymer ?
#
loop_
_entity_poly.entity_id
_entity_poly.type
_entity_poly.pdbx_seq_one_letter_code
_entity_poly.pdbx_strand_id
1 'polypeptide(L)'
;LSDYLETKRCAFPRFYFLSDDELLQILGTSDPTAVQEHMLKLYDNTAALTFDRTGSKVLGMVSSEKESFPFATVQLTEGAVESWLGVVEAEMIDTLRRIMKEATYYYPSTDRVEWLKKNLGMVINTGAQIWWTFEVNDVFDKVRKGDKMGMKTFATKNHQQLNDLIVAVRDTSGDKLTTKRINTLIIIDVHARDIIDKFVRDSVLDEREFAWESQLRFYWDREVDDVLIRQCSGLFNFGYEYQGLNGRLVITPLTDRCYMTCTQALHYRLGCAPAGPAGT
;
A
#
# COMPACT_ATOMS: atom_id res chain seq x y z
N LEU A 1 33.47 -20.14 -0.32
CA LEU A 1 32.00 -20.30 -0.15
C LEU A 1 31.37 -19.00 0.35
N SER A 2 31.82 -18.46 1.49
CA SER A 2 31.32 -17.19 2.03
C SER A 2 31.39 -16.02 1.01
N ASP A 3 32.54 -15.78 0.37
CA ASP A 3 32.68 -14.72 -0.64
C ASP A 3 31.73 -14.88 -1.85
N TYR A 4 31.43 -16.13 -2.22
CA TYR A 4 30.49 -16.43 -3.29
C TYR A 4 29.06 -16.06 -2.90
N LEU A 5 28.61 -16.44 -1.69
CA LEU A 5 27.29 -16.07 -1.18
C LEU A 5 27.15 -14.55 -1.03
N GLU A 6 28.21 -13.88 -0.58
CA GLU A 6 28.21 -12.43 -0.45
C GLU A 6 28.05 -11.73 -1.82
N THR A 7 28.70 -12.26 -2.86
CA THR A 7 28.52 -11.77 -4.23
C THR A 7 27.07 -11.91 -4.70
N LYS A 8 26.40 -13.01 -4.35
CA LYS A 8 24.97 -13.22 -4.66
C LYS A 8 24.06 -12.28 -3.89
N ARG A 9 24.34 -12.04 -2.60
CA ARG A 9 23.61 -11.07 -1.77
C ARG A 9 23.75 -9.64 -2.27
N CYS A 10 24.95 -9.25 -2.70
CA CYS A 10 25.16 -7.94 -3.33
C CYS A 10 24.39 -7.80 -4.65
N ALA A 11 24.28 -8.87 -5.44
CA ALA A 11 23.54 -8.86 -6.70
C ALA A 11 22.02 -8.80 -6.50
N PHE A 12 21.49 -9.45 -5.45
CA PHE A 12 20.09 -9.38 -5.06
C PHE A 12 19.95 -9.24 -3.53
N PRO A 13 19.85 -7.99 -3.03
CA PRO A 13 19.90 -7.69 -1.59
C PRO A 13 18.85 -8.40 -0.72
N ARG A 14 17.73 -8.86 -1.28
CA ARG A 14 16.75 -9.64 -0.50
C ARG A 14 17.32 -10.97 0.01
N PHE A 15 18.41 -11.48 -0.56
CA PHE A 15 19.11 -12.65 -0.04
C PHE A 15 19.81 -12.43 1.32
N TYR A 16 19.92 -11.18 1.82
CA TYR A 16 20.33 -10.94 3.20
C TYR A 16 19.30 -11.41 4.24
N PHE A 17 18.04 -11.65 3.84
CA PHE A 17 17.00 -12.22 4.72
C PHE A 17 17.02 -13.75 4.80
N LEU A 18 17.91 -14.41 4.04
CA LEU A 18 18.06 -15.86 4.06
C LEU A 18 19.31 -16.27 4.82
N SER A 19 19.21 -17.40 5.54
CA SER A 19 20.40 -18.06 6.08
C SER A 19 21.31 -18.57 4.95
N ASP A 20 22.57 -18.87 5.27
CA ASP A 20 23.50 -19.44 4.28
C ASP A 20 22.97 -20.76 3.71
N ASP A 21 22.35 -21.62 4.53
CA ASP A 21 21.79 -22.90 4.10
C ASP A 21 20.59 -22.72 3.16
N GLU A 22 19.69 -21.77 3.46
CA GLU A 22 18.52 -21.46 2.63
C GLU A 22 18.93 -20.87 1.28
N LEU A 23 19.91 -19.96 1.30
CA LEU A 23 20.44 -19.40 0.07
C LEU A 23 21.13 -20.48 -0.79
N LEU A 24 21.82 -21.44 -0.18
CA LEU A 24 22.41 -22.57 -0.89
C LEU A 24 21.37 -23.53 -1.47
N GLN A 25 20.21 -23.71 -0.81
CA GLN A 25 19.10 -24.50 -1.38
C GLN A 25 18.58 -23.89 -2.68
N ILE A 26 18.43 -22.57 -2.71
CA ILE A 26 18.01 -21.84 -3.91
C ILE A 26 19.08 -21.89 -5.01
N LEU A 27 20.35 -21.65 -4.65
CA LEU A 27 21.47 -21.59 -5.61
C LEU A 27 21.93 -22.96 -6.10
N GLY A 28 21.66 -24.02 -5.35
CA GLY A 28 22.12 -25.39 -5.62
C GLY A 28 21.25 -26.15 -6.62
N THR A 29 20.13 -25.58 -7.05
CA THR A 29 19.19 -26.20 -7.99
C THR A 29 19.00 -25.32 -9.23
N SER A 30 18.75 -25.97 -10.37
CA SER A 30 18.35 -25.30 -11.61
C SER A 30 16.84 -25.10 -11.72
N ASP A 31 16.06 -25.64 -10.78
CA ASP A 31 14.60 -25.49 -10.75
C ASP A 31 14.21 -24.11 -10.19
N PRO A 32 13.63 -23.21 -11.02
CA PRO A 32 13.23 -21.88 -10.58
C PRO A 32 12.16 -21.90 -9.49
N THR A 33 11.39 -22.98 -9.37
CA THR A 33 10.30 -23.09 -8.39
C THR A 33 10.81 -23.31 -6.97
N ALA A 34 12.08 -23.66 -6.78
CA ALA A 34 12.68 -23.84 -5.46
C ALA A 34 12.66 -22.57 -4.59
N VAL A 35 12.54 -21.38 -5.20
CA VAL A 35 12.43 -20.12 -4.45
C VAL A 35 11.12 -20.02 -3.64
N GLN A 36 10.09 -20.80 -4.01
CA GLN A 36 8.73 -20.70 -3.46
C GLN A 36 8.70 -20.85 -1.94
N GLU A 37 9.53 -21.73 -1.38
CA GLU A 37 9.59 -21.99 0.06
C GLU A 37 10.11 -20.79 0.86
N HIS A 38 10.81 -19.86 0.19
CA HIS A 38 11.47 -18.71 0.81
C HIS A 38 10.82 -17.37 0.48
N MET A 39 9.72 -17.36 -0.29
CA MET A 39 9.09 -16.12 -0.78
C MET A 39 8.67 -15.16 0.34
N LEU A 40 8.12 -15.67 1.44
CA LEU A 40 7.72 -14.86 2.60
C LEU A 40 8.90 -14.31 3.42
N LYS A 41 10.13 -14.76 3.15
CA LYS A 41 11.34 -14.15 3.72
C LYS A 41 11.93 -13.10 2.79
N LEU A 42 11.76 -13.28 1.48
CA LEU A 42 12.29 -12.38 0.46
C LEU A 42 11.39 -11.17 0.24
N TYR A 43 10.08 -11.31 0.43
CA TYR A 43 9.06 -10.29 0.19
C TYR A 43 8.15 -10.15 1.41
N ASP A 44 7.54 -8.96 1.56
CA ASP A 44 6.73 -8.62 2.73
C ASP A 44 5.53 -9.57 2.91
N ASN A 45 4.67 -9.71 1.89
CA ASN A 45 3.54 -10.64 1.92
C ASN A 45 3.27 -11.29 0.55
N THR A 46 4.34 -11.67 -0.15
CA THR A 46 4.23 -12.52 -1.33
C THR A 46 4.45 -13.96 -0.91
N ALA A 47 3.38 -14.75 -0.88
CA ALA A 47 3.44 -16.17 -0.51
C ALA A 47 3.94 -17.05 -1.65
N ALA A 48 3.66 -16.67 -2.89
CA ALA A 48 4.08 -17.44 -4.05
C ALA A 48 4.19 -16.58 -5.32
N LEU A 49 5.06 -17.02 -6.23
CA LEU A 49 5.00 -16.64 -7.64
C LEU A 49 4.04 -17.54 -8.39
N THR A 50 3.37 -17.01 -9.41
CA THR A 50 2.56 -17.82 -10.33
C THR A 50 3.45 -18.26 -11.49
N PHE A 51 3.90 -19.51 -11.51
CA PHE A 51 4.68 -20.05 -12.63
C PHE A 51 3.78 -20.61 -13.73
N ASP A 52 4.31 -20.65 -14.97
CA ASP A 52 3.72 -21.46 -16.03
C ASP A 52 3.90 -22.97 -15.75
N ARG A 53 3.31 -23.83 -16.60
CA ARG A 53 3.36 -25.29 -16.41
C ARG A 53 4.77 -25.88 -16.39
N THR A 54 5.73 -25.19 -17.01
CA THR A 54 7.12 -25.66 -17.13
C THR A 54 8.05 -25.06 -16.09
N GLY A 55 7.60 -24.05 -15.32
CA GLY A 55 8.45 -23.29 -14.41
C GLY A 55 9.40 -22.32 -15.12
N SER A 56 9.33 -22.19 -16.46
CA SER A 56 10.21 -21.31 -17.24
C SER A 56 9.79 -19.85 -17.25
N LYS A 57 8.58 -19.56 -16.76
CA LYS A 57 8.01 -18.21 -16.78
C LYS A 57 7.27 -17.89 -15.49
N VAL A 58 7.41 -16.65 -15.04
CA VAL A 58 6.62 -16.06 -13.96
C VAL A 58 5.52 -15.18 -14.57
N LEU A 59 4.28 -15.48 -14.19
CA LEU A 59 3.05 -14.90 -14.71
C LEU A 59 2.42 -13.89 -13.76
N GLY A 60 2.84 -13.85 -12.49
CA GLY A 60 2.23 -13.00 -11.48
C GLY A 60 2.65 -13.37 -10.06
N MET A 61 1.98 -12.78 -9.08
CA MET A 61 2.24 -12.98 -7.66
C MET A 61 0.97 -13.29 -6.88
N VAL A 62 1.13 -14.00 -5.76
CA VAL A 62 0.04 -14.42 -4.87
C VAL A 62 0.41 -14.12 -3.41
N SER A 63 -0.49 -13.49 -2.67
CA SER A 63 -0.31 -13.19 -1.24
C SER A 63 -0.66 -14.37 -0.34
N SER A 64 -0.36 -14.25 0.95
CA SER A 64 -0.76 -15.23 1.97
C SER A 64 -2.28 -15.40 2.05
N GLU A 65 -3.04 -14.33 1.79
CA GLU A 65 -4.51 -14.34 1.76
C GLU A 65 -5.10 -14.91 0.47
N LYS A 66 -4.25 -15.37 -0.46
CA LYS A 66 -4.62 -15.84 -1.80
C LYS A 66 -5.19 -14.75 -2.71
N GLU A 67 -4.95 -13.47 -2.38
CA GLU A 67 -5.08 -12.41 -3.37
C GLU A 67 -3.96 -12.58 -4.40
N SER A 68 -4.25 -12.32 -5.68
CA SER A 68 -3.25 -12.45 -6.73
C SER A 68 -3.48 -11.45 -7.84
N PHE A 69 -2.43 -11.19 -8.61
CA PHE A 69 -2.50 -10.39 -9.81
C PHE A 69 -1.55 -10.95 -10.88
N PRO A 70 -1.94 -10.90 -12.16
CA PRO A 70 -1.04 -11.22 -13.25
C PRO A 70 -0.07 -10.06 -13.47
N PHE A 71 1.15 -10.36 -13.91
CA PHE A 71 2.07 -9.35 -14.42
C PHE A 71 1.58 -8.77 -15.74
N ALA A 72 1.90 -7.50 -15.97
CA ALA A 72 1.63 -6.85 -17.25
C ALA A 72 2.48 -7.49 -18.36
N THR A 73 3.71 -7.89 -18.03
CA THR A 73 4.62 -8.61 -18.90
C THR A 73 5.09 -9.90 -18.23
N VAL A 74 4.96 -11.01 -18.93
CA VAL A 74 5.46 -12.31 -18.45
C VAL A 74 6.98 -12.28 -18.39
N GLN A 75 7.55 -12.74 -17.27
CA GLN A 75 9.00 -12.74 -17.05
C GLN A 75 9.59 -14.14 -17.19
N LEU A 76 10.75 -14.24 -17.84
CA LEU A 76 11.45 -15.51 -18.05
C LEU A 76 12.34 -15.84 -16.85
N THR A 77 12.45 -17.11 -16.50
CA THR A 77 13.33 -17.59 -15.42
C THR A 77 14.65 -18.08 -15.99
N GLU A 78 15.32 -17.24 -16.77
CA GLU A 78 16.55 -17.58 -17.47
C GLU A 78 17.80 -17.08 -16.73
N GLY A 79 18.86 -17.87 -16.76
CA GLY A 79 20.14 -17.51 -16.14
C GLY A 79 20.16 -17.66 -14.62
N ALA A 80 20.95 -16.82 -13.96
CA ALA A 80 21.15 -16.91 -12.52
C ALA A 80 19.93 -16.41 -11.74
N VAL A 81 19.66 -17.03 -10.60
CA VAL A 81 18.45 -16.77 -9.81
C VAL A 81 18.31 -15.32 -9.33
N GLU A 82 19.41 -14.71 -8.93
CA GLU A 82 19.47 -13.29 -8.55
C GLU A 82 19.08 -12.37 -9.72
N SER A 83 19.36 -12.79 -10.95
CA SER A 83 19.13 -11.96 -12.15
C SER A 83 17.66 -11.95 -12.52
N TRP A 84 17.04 -13.13 -12.64
CA TRP A 84 15.62 -13.20 -13.00
C TRP A 84 14.71 -12.76 -11.85
N LEU A 85 15.10 -12.97 -10.58
CA LEU A 85 14.36 -12.41 -9.44
C LEU A 85 14.38 -10.89 -9.42
N GLY A 86 15.51 -10.25 -9.77
CA GLY A 86 15.58 -8.79 -9.93
C GLY A 86 14.66 -8.26 -11.02
N VAL A 87 14.49 -9.00 -12.12
CA VAL A 87 13.53 -8.66 -13.19
C VAL A 87 12.09 -8.84 -12.72
N VAL A 88 11.80 -9.92 -11.97
CA VAL A 88 10.47 -10.16 -11.36
C VAL A 88 10.10 -9.05 -10.37
N GLU A 89 11.05 -8.58 -9.57
CA GLU A 89 10.84 -7.45 -8.65
C GLU A 89 10.53 -6.15 -9.40
N ALA A 90 11.27 -5.85 -10.47
CA ALA A 90 11.01 -4.68 -11.30
C ALA A 90 9.61 -4.75 -11.97
N GLU A 91 9.23 -5.93 -12.47
CA GLU A 91 7.91 -6.15 -13.08
C GLU A 91 6.76 -6.05 -12.07
N MET A 92 6.96 -6.52 -10.83
CA MET A 92 6.01 -6.35 -9.73
C MET A 92 5.70 -4.86 -9.53
N ILE A 93 6.75 -4.03 -9.42
CA ILE A 93 6.61 -2.58 -9.22
C ILE A 93 5.90 -1.93 -10.42
N ASP A 94 6.31 -2.23 -11.65
CA ASP A 94 5.71 -1.63 -12.85
C ASP A 94 4.23 -2.02 -13.00
N THR A 95 3.91 -3.31 -12.81
CA THR A 95 2.54 -3.81 -12.86
C THR A 95 1.67 -3.13 -11.80
N LEU A 96 2.13 -3.06 -10.54
CA LEU A 96 1.37 -2.44 -9.46
C LEU A 96 1.18 -0.93 -9.68
N ARG A 97 2.17 -0.24 -10.26
CA ARG A 97 2.04 1.17 -10.65
C ARG A 97 0.93 1.36 -11.70
N ARG A 98 0.87 0.50 -12.72
CA ARG A 98 -0.20 0.52 -13.74
C ARG A 98 -1.58 0.27 -13.13
N ILE A 99 -1.70 -0.76 -12.28
CA ILE A 99 -2.95 -1.08 -11.59
C ILE A 99 -3.38 0.09 -10.69
N MET A 100 -2.45 0.69 -9.95
CA MET A 100 -2.73 1.85 -9.10
C MET A 100 -3.22 3.05 -9.90
N LYS A 101 -2.59 3.34 -11.05
CA LYS A 101 -3.01 4.42 -11.95
C LYS A 101 -4.43 4.22 -12.44
N GLU A 102 -4.71 3.03 -12.95
CA GLU A 102 -6.02 2.67 -13.48
C GLU A 102 -7.11 2.76 -12.40
N ALA A 103 -6.85 2.17 -11.24
CA ALA A 103 -7.77 2.20 -10.12
C ALA A 103 -8.05 3.63 -9.65
N THR A 104 -7.01 4.47 -9.54
CA THR A 104 -7.14 5.87 -9.13
C THR A 104 -7.94 6.66 -10.17
N TYR A 105 -7.73 6.42 -11.45
CA TYR A 105 -8.44 7.09 -12.54
C TYR A 105 -9.95 6.78 -12.55
N TYR A 106 -10.34 5.51 -12.35
CA TYR A 106 -11.74 5.07 -12.41
C TYR A 106 -12.54 5.20 -11.12
N TYR A 107 -11.88 5.49 -9.99
CA TYR A 107 -12.55 5.68 -8.69
C TYR A 107 -13.75 6.65 -8.73
N PRO A 108 -13.65 7.88 -9.28
CA PRO A 108 -14.76 8.85 -9.21
C PRO A 108 -15.93 8.50 -10.14
N SER A 109 -15.71 7.64 -11.14
CA SER A 109 -16.71 7.23 -12.13
C SER A 109 -17.37 5.88 -11.82
N THR A 110 -16.99 5.24 -10.72
CA THR A 110 -17.47 3.91 -10.33
C THR A 110 -18.13 3.99 -8.97
N ASP A 111 -19.17 3.19 -8.75
CA ASP A 111 -19.66 2.96 -7.38
C ASP A 111 -18.52 2.48 -6.49
N ARG A 112 -18.43 3.00 -5.26
CA ARG A 112 -17.28 2.76 -4.39
C ARG A 112 -17.17 1.29 -3.96
N VAL A 113 -18.31 0.61 -3.76
CA VAL A 113 -18.36 -0.82 -3.39
C VAL A 113 -18.01 -1.68 -4.60
N GLU A 114 -18.46 -1.33 -5.79
CA GLU A 114 -18.06 -2.04 -7.01
C GLU A 114 -16.60 -1.80 -7.39
N TRP A 115 -16.09 -0.59 -7.16
CA TRP A 115 -14.69 -0.25 -7.35
C TRP A 115 -13.78 -1.09 -6.45
N LEU A 116 -14.13 -1.26 -5.16
CA LEU A 116 -13.31 -2.06 -4.26
C LEU A 116 -13.32 -3.55 -4.65
N LYS A 117 -14.41 -4.08 -5.18
CA LYS A 117 -14.48 -5.49 -5.61
C LYS A 117 -13.53 -5.80 -6.77
N LYS A 118 -13.31 -4.81 -7.65
CA LYS A 118 -12.50 -4.95 -8.88
C LYS A 118 -11.00 -4.77 -8.66
N ASN A 119 -10.57 -4.18 -7.54
CA ASN A 119 -9.19 -3.79 -7.31
C ASN A 119 -8.50 -4.65 -6.25
N LEU A 120 -7.16 -4.61 -6.23
CA LEU A 120 -6.35 -5.28 -5.22
C LEU A 120 -6.47 -4.58 -3.86
N GLY A 121 -6.29 -5.33 -2.78
CA GLY A 121 -6.33 -4.82 -1.40
C GLY A 121 -5.48 -3.59 -1.15
N MET A 122 -4.19 -3.65 -1.49
CA MET A 122 -3.27 -2.52 -1.33
C MET A 122 -3.65 -1.30 -2.20
N VAL A 123 -4.22 -1.55 -3.38
CA VAL A 123 -4.64 -0.53 -4.34
C VAL A 123 -5.87 0.20 -3.83
N ILE A 124 -6.83 -0.54 -3.26
CA ILE A 124 -8.02 0.03 -2.61
C ILE A 124 -7.62 0.98 -1.48
N ASN A 125 -6.73 0.51 -0.61
CA ASN A 125 -6.29 1.27 0.56
C ASN A 125 -5.56 2.56 0.16
N THR A 126 -4.69 2.49 -0.84
CA THR A 126 -3.91 3.66 -1.30
C THR A 126 -4.78 4.60 -2.13
N GLY A 127 -5.56 4.07 -3.08
CA GLY A 127 -6.47 4.83 -3.93
C GLY A 127 -7.52 5.61 -3.13
N ALA A 128 -8.08 5.00 -2.08
CA ALA A 128 -9.02 5.70 -1.20
C ALA A 128 -8.35 6.88 -0.46
N GLN A 129 -7.12 6.73 0.01
CA GLN A 129 -6.37 7.80 0.66
C GLN A 129 -5.99 8.92 -0.32
N ILE A 130 -5.68 8.58 -1.58
CA ILE A 130 -5.45 9.57 -2.64
C ILE A 130 -6.68 10.44 -2.85
N TRP A 131 -7.85 9.80 -3.03
CA TRP A 131 -9.09 10.52 -3.25
C TRP A 131 -9.55 11.30 -2.03
N TRP A 132 -9.41 10.74 -0.83
CA TRP A 132 -9.68 11.48 0.40
C TRP A 132 -8.79 12.72 0.52
N THR A 133 -7.49 12.60 0.25
CA THR A 133 -6.55 13.74 0.26
C THR A 133 -6.96 14.80 -0.75
N PHE A 134 -7.33 14.40 -1.96
CA PHE A 134 -7.82 15.31 -3.00
C PHE A 134 -9.09 16.05 -2.55
N GLU A 135 -10.08 15.33 -2.03
CA GLU A 135 -11.37 15.89 -1.61
C GLU A 135 -11.23 16.87 -0.44
N VAL A 136 -10.32 16.60 0.51
CA VAL A 136 -10.00 17.53 1.60
C VAL A 136 -9.41 18.84 1.06
N ASN A 137 -8.46 18.76 0.12
CA ASN A 137 -7.89 19.97 -0.47
C ASN A 137 -8.93 20.75 -1.30
N ASP A 138 -9.81 20.06 -2.03
CA ASP A 138 -10.92 20.70 -2.75
C ASP A 138 -11.89 21.41 -1.78
N VAL A 139 -12.13 20.84 -0.59
CA VAL A 139 -12.90 21.49 0.47
C VAL A 139 -12.20 22.76 0.98
N PHE A 140 -10.90 22.74 1.24
CA PHE A 140 -10.15 23.94 1.62
C PHE A 140 -10.24 25.03 0.55
N ASP A 141 -10.14 24.66 -0.73
CA ASP A 141 -10.31 25.60 -1.85
C ASP A 141 -11.72 26.18 -1.93
N LYS A 142 -12.77 25.38 -1.69
CA LYS A 142 -14.17 25.84 -1.64
C LYS A 142 -14.41 26.79 -0.47
N VAL A 143 -13.86 26.48 0.71
CA VAL A 143 -13.92 27.36 1.89
C VAL A 143 -13.25 28.69 1.59
N ARG A 144 -12.07 28.69 0.95
CA ARG A 144 -11.36 29.90 0.51
C ARG A 144 -12.19 30.74 -0.47
N LYS A 145 -12.98 30.09 -1.33
CA LYS A 145 -13.92 30.73 -2.28
C LYS A 145 -15.25 31.18 -1.62
N GLY A 146 -15.44 30.93 -0.33
CA GLY A 146 -16.56 31.45 0.46
C GLY A 146 -17.54 30.39 0.98
N ASP A 147 -17.37 29.11 0.67
CA ASP A 147 -18.22 28.03 1.22
C ASP A 147 -17.80 27.69 2.66
N LYS A 148 -18.24 28.51 3.62
CA LYS A 148 -17.94 28.32 5.04
C LYS A 148 -18.48 27.02 5.63
N MET A 149 -19.39 26.33 4.94
CA MET A 149 -19.96 25.05 5.39
C MET A 149 -19.32 23.84 4.69
N GLY A 150 -18.35 24.05 3.78
CA GLY A 150 -17.73 23.00 2.98
C GLY A 150 -17.21 21.83 3.83
N MET A 151 -16.47 22.12 4.90
CA MET A 151 -15.93 21.08 5.80
C MET A 151 -17.02 20.28 6.51
N LYS A 152 -18.10 20.95 6.94
CA LYS A 152 -19.23 20.27 7.60
C LYS A 152 -20.00 19.37 6.61
N THR A 153 -20.22 19.85 5.39
CA THR A 153 -20.84 19.07 4.31
C THR A 153 -19.99 17.84 3.98
N PHE A 154 -18.67 18.01 3.93
CA PHE A 154 -17.74 16.91 3.71
C PHE A 154 -17.72 15.90 4.85
N ALA A 155 -17.84 16.34 6.11
CA ALA A 155 -18.01 15.45 7.25
C ALA A 155 -19.25 14.55 7.09
N THR A 156 -20.39 15.11 6.68
CA THR A 156 -21.61 14.33 6.40
C THR A 156 -21.39 13.30 5.30
N LYS A 157 -20.68 13.66 4.23
CA LYS A 157 -20.31 12.72 3.16
C LYS A 157 -19.44 11.56 3.67
N ASN A 158 -18.40 11.84 4.48
CA ASN A 158 -17.55 10.79 5.06
C ASN A 158 -18.35 9.81 5.92
N HIS A 159 -19.27 10.32 6.74
CA HIS A 159 -20.16 9.47 7.53
C HIS A 159 -21.04 8.57 6.65
N GLN A 160 -21.59 9.11 5.57
CA GLN A 160 -22.42 8.32 4.67
C GLN A 160 -21.61 7.21 4.00
N GLN A 161 -20.44 7.54 3.46
CA GLN A 161 -19.58 6.54 2.82
C GLN A 161 -19.13 5.43 3.78
N LEU A 162 -18.81 5.78 5.03
CA LEU A 162 -18.50 4.79 6.07
C LEU A 162 -19.71 3.89 6.36
N ASN A 163 -20.91 4.47 6.48
CA ASN A 163 -22.15 3.70 6.67
C ASN A 163 -22.41 2.74 5.51
N ASP A 164 -22.17 3.17 4.27
CA ASP A 164 -22.33 2.33 3.08
C ASP A 164 -21.39 1.11 3.14
N LEU A 165 -20.14 1.30 3.58
CA LEU A 165 -19.19 0.19 3.80
C LEU A 165 -19.62 -0.74 4.94
N ILE A 166 -20.17 -0.19 6.04
CA ILE A 166 -20.71 -0.98 7.16
C ILE A 166 -21.91 -1.82 6.72
N VAL A 167 -22.76 -1.30 5.82
CA VAL A 167 -23.84 -2.09 5.23
C VAL A 167 -23.27 -3.17 4.32
N ALA A 168 -22.32 -2.82 3.43
CA ALA A 168 -21.71 -3.76 2.50
C ALA A 168 -20.98 -4.91 3.19
N VAL A 169 -20.32 -4.68 4.33
CA VAL A 169 -19.60 -5.75 5.05
C VAL A 169 -20.52 -6.75 5.74
N ARG A 170 -21.76 -6.34 6.04
CA ARG A 170 -22.79 -7.22 6.63
C ARG A 170 -23.41 -8.15 5.60
N ASP A 171 -23.25 -7.86 4.32
CA ASP A 171 -23.68 -8.73 3.24
C ASP A 171 -22.76 -9.96 3.18
N THR A 172 -23.31 -11.11 3.58
CA THR A 172 -22.61 -12.39 3.60
C THR A 172 -22.56 -13.08 2.24
N SER A 173 -23.12 -12.48 1.19
CA SER A 173 -23.10 -13.03 -0.17
C SER A 173 -21.75 -12.90 -0.89
N GLY A 174 -20.85 -12.05 -0.39
CA GLY A 174 -19.53 -11.82 -1.00
C GLY A 174 -18.50 -12.91 -0.71
N ASP A 175 -17.48 -13.01 -1.59
CA ASP A 175 -16.30 -13.83 -1.32
C ASP A 175 -15.51 -13.29 -0.11
N LYS A 176 -14.84 -14.19 0.63
CA LYS A 176 -14.07 -13.87 1.84
C LYS A 176 -13.04 -12.77 1.60
N LEU A 177 -12.42 -12.72 0.41
CA LEU A 177 -11.44 -11.68 0.09
C LEU A 177 -12.11 -10.29 -0.01
N THR A 178 -13.31 -10.23 -0.57
CA THR A 178 -14.10 -8.99 -0.63
C THR A 178 -14.43 -8.49 0.77
N THR A 179 -14.92 -9.36 1.67
CA THR A 179 -15.19 -8.97 3.06
C THR A 179 -13.94 -8.43 3.74
N LYS A 180 -12.77 -9.05 3.54
CA LYS A 180 -11.52 -8.55 4.11
C LYS A 180 -11.11 -7.19 3.51
N ARG A 181 -11.29 -6.95 2.20
CA ARG A 181 -11.06 -5.64 1.54
C ARG A 181 -11.94 -4.55 2.13
N ILE A 182 -13.22 -4.85 2.38
CA ILE A 182 -14.13 -3.90 3.02
C ILE A 182 -13.67 -3.60 4.44
N ASN A 183 -13.31 -4.63 5.23
CA ASN A 183 -12.81 -4.45 6.60
C ASN A 183 -11.57 -3.56 6.66
N THR A 184 -10.59 -3.75 5.75
CA THR A 184 -9.39 -2.90 5.73
C THR A 184 -9.71 -1.46 5.37
N LEU A 185 -10.66 -1.24 4.44
CA LEU A 185 -11.07 0.09 4.04
C LEU A 185 -11.89 0.81 5.13
N ILE A 186 -12.76 0.09 5.86
CA ILE A 186 -13.49 0.63 7.01
C ILE A 186 -12.52 1.25 8.02
N ILE A 187 -11.39 0.59 8.30
CA ILE A 187 -10.40 1.11 9.25
C ILE A 187 -9.83 2.46 8.78
N ILE A 188 -9.53 2.59 7.49
CA ILE A 188 -9.04 3.84 6.89
C ILE A 188 -10.13 4.91 6.95
N ASP A 189 -11.37 4.57 6.62
CA ASP A 189 -12.50 5.50 6.60
C ASP A 189 -12.91 5.98 7.99
N VAL A 190 -12.83 5.13 9.02
CA VAL A 190 -13.05 5.53 10.41
C VAL A 190 -12.03 6.59 10.81
N HIS A 191 -10.76 6.36 10.52
CA HIS A 191 -9.68 7.30 10.81
C HIS A 191 -9.85 8.62 10.04
N ALA A 192 -10.12 8.54 8.73
CA ALA A 192 -10.39 9.69 7.88
C ALA A 192 -11.57 10.52 8.41
N ARG A 193 -12.68 9.86 8.78
CA ARG A 193 -13.85 10.51 9.37
C ARG A 193 -13.51 11.19 10.70
N ASP A 194 -12.78 10.52 11.59
CA ASP A 194 -12.37 11.10 12.88
C ASP A 194 -11.49 12.36 12.71
N ILE A 195 -10.62 12.40 11.70
CA ILE A 195 -9.83 13.59 11.33
C ILE A 195 -10.75 14.72 10.89
N ILE A 196 -11.71 14.45 9.99
CA ILE A 196 -12.63 15.47 9.48
C ILE A 196 -13.55 16.00 10.58
N ASP A 197 -14.04 15.14 11.48
CA ASP A 197 -14.82 15.57 12.64
C ASP A 197 -14.02 16.50 13.55
N LYS A 198 -12.72 16.20 13.72
CA LYS A 198 -11.79 17.07 14.41
C LYS A 198 -11.62 18.42 13.68
N PHE A 199 -11.51 18.42 12.35
CA PHE A 199 -11.39 19.66 11.58
C PHE A 199 -12.64 20.53 11.70
N VAL A 200 -13.83 19.94 11.68
CA VAL A 200 -15.09 20.67 11.92
C VAL A 200 -15.13 21.27 13.32
N ARG A 201 -14.79 20.48 14.35
CA ARG A 201 -14.84 20.93 15.74
C ARG A 201 -13.81 22.04 16.02
N ASP A 202 -12.60 21.88 15.52
CA ASP A 202 -11.47 22.77 15.80
C ASP A 202 -11.37 23.91 14.77
N SER A 203 -12.30 23.98 13.80
CA SER A 203 -12.35 24.97 12.72
C SER A 203 -11.08 25.03 11.86
N VAL A 204 -10.56 23.86 11.51
CA VAL A 204 -9.44 23.71 10.56
C VAL A 204 -9.98 23.91 9.14
N LEU A 205 -9.61 25.02 8.52
CA LEU A 205 -10.20 25.54 7.28
C LEU A 205 -9.15 25.93 6.23
N ASP A 206 -7.87 25.85 6.57
CA ASP A 206 -6.76 26.12 5.66
C ASP A 206 -5.80 24.92 5.57
N GLU A 207 -5.32 24.64 4.36
CA GLU A 207 -4.37 23.55 4.07
C GLU A 207 -3.00 23.74 4.74
N ARG A 208 -2.66 24.96 5.17
CA ARG A 208 -1.40 25.30 5.86
C ARG A 208 -1.47 25.07 7.36
N GLU A 209 -2.64 24.72 7.89
CA GLU A 209 -2.78 24.42 9.30
C GLU A 209 -2.07 23.11 9.63
N PHE A 210 -1.33 23.11 10.74
CA PHE A 210 -0.55 21.95 11.18
C PHE A 210 -1.42 20.70 11.34
N ALA A 211 -2.70 20.85 11.72
CA ALA A 211 -3.62 19.73 11.85
C ALA A 211 -3.80 18.95 10.53
N TRP A 212 -3.68 19.60 9.37
CA TRP A 212 -3.65 18.95 8.06
C TRP A 212 -2.25 18.53 7.65
N GLU A 213 -1.24 19.39 7.85
CA GLU A 213 0.14 19.08 7.47
C GLU A 213 0.70 17.85 8.20
N SER A 214 0.26 17.62 9.43
CA SER A 214 0.65 16.47 10.26
C SER A 214 0.10 15.14 9.75
N GLN A 215 -0.93 15.15 8.91
CA GLN A 215 -1.53 13.92 8.38
C GLN A 215 -0.64 13.29 7.31
N LEU A 216 -0.67 11.95 7.24
CA LEU A 216 -0.05 11.21 6.15
C LEU A 216 -0.95 11.32 4.92
N ARG A 217 -0.50 12.06 3.91
CA ARG A 217 -1.30 12.45 2.74
C ARG A 217 -0.77 11.79 1.48
N PHE A 218 -1.66 11.26 0.66
CA PHE A 218 -1.33 10.56 -0.57
C PHE A 218 -1.82 11.37 -1.76
N TYR A 219 -0.96 11.59 -2.74
CA TYR A 219 -1.27 12.39 -3.92
C TYR A 219 -0.98 11.56 -5.15
N TRP A 220 -1.90 11.56 -6.11
CA TRP A 220 -1.53 11.24 -7.49
C TRP A 220 -0.96 12.51 -8.12
N ASP A 221 0.34 12.56 -8.30
CA ASP A 221 1.02 13.69 -8.93
C ASP A 221 0.94 13.56 -10.44
N ARG A 222 0.41 14.58 -11.12
CA ARG A 222 0.20 14.55 -12.58
C ARG A 222 1.46 14.80 -13.38
N GLU A 223 2.45 15.48 -12.82
CA GLU A 223 3.72 15.77 -13.50
C GLU A 223 4.62 14.54 -13.49
N VAL A 224 4.71 13.87 -12.35
CA VAL A 224 5.46 12.61 -12.19
C VAL A 224 4.66 11.41 -12.70
N ASP A 225 3.34 11.55 -12.81
CA ASP A 225 2.39 10.48 -13.14
C ASP A 225 2.53 9.27 -12.20
N ASP A 226 2.56 9.57 -10.91
CA ASP A 226 2.88 8.61 -9.86
C ASP A 226 2.32 9.03 -8.48
N VAL A 227 2.33 8.11 -7.51
CA VAL A 227 1.88 8.38 -6.15
C VAL A 227 3.01 8.99 -5.30
N LEU A 228 2.75 10.18 -4.79
CA LEU A 228 3.61 10.88 -3.83
C LEU A 228 2.96 10.91 -2.44
N ILE A 229 3.73 10.59 -1.42
CA ILE A 229 3.33 10.64 -0.02
C ILE A 229 3.94 11.88 0.63
N ARG A 230 3.13 12.66 1.35
CA ARG A 230 3.58 13.86 2.08
C ARG A 230 3.13 13.81 3.53
N GLN A 231 4.04 14.14 4.45
CA GLN A 231 3.72 14.34 5.86
C GLN A 231 4.71 15.32 6.46
N CYS A 232 4.23 16.40 7.07
CA CYS A 232 5.06 17.51 7.52
C CYS A 232 6.01 17.95 6.40
N SER A 233 7.33 17.91 6.64
CA SER A 233 8.37 18.22 5.64
C SER A 233 8.79 17.02 4.76
N GLY A 234 8.31 15.81 5.09
CA GLY A 234 8.63 14.59 4.37
C GLY A 234 7.89 14.49 3.03
N LEU A 235 8.62 14.06 2.00
CA LEU A 235 8.13 13.73 0.66
C LEU A 235 8.74 12.38 0.25
N PHE A 236 7.89 11.43 -0.14
CA PHE A 236 8.31 10.07 -0.50
C PHE A 236 7.59 9.59 -1.74
N ASN A 237 8.28 8.81 -2.57
CA ASN A 237 7.63 8.04 -3.63
C ASN A 237 6.94 6.82 -3.01
N PHE A 238 5.80 6.42 -3.55
CA PHE A 238 5.18 5.16 -3.18
C PHE A 238 6.02 3.99 -3.68
N GLY A 239 6.28 2.99 -2.83
CA GLY A 239 7.27 1.94 -3.10
C GLY A 239 6.79 0.79 -3.98
N TYR A 240 5.47 0.58 -4.11
CA TYR A 240 4.88 -0.51 -4.90
C TYR A 240 5.37 -1.93 -4.54
N GLU A 241 5.84 -2.15 -3.31
CA GLU A 241 6.05 -3.50 -2.78
C GLU A 241 4.70 -4.22 -2.68
N TYR A 242 4.62 -5.47 -3.16
CA TYR A 242 3.39 -6.24 -3.01
C TYR A 242 3.19 -6.70 -1.56
N GLN A 243 2.18 -6.13 -0.91
CA GLN A 243 1.86 -6.43 0.49
C GLN A 243 0.58 -7.28 0.63
N GLY A 244 -0.01 -7.72 -0.48
CA GLY A 244 -1.28 -8.44 -0.48
C GLY A 244 -2.38 -7.71 0.29
N LEU A 245 -3.22 -8.49 0.96
CA LEU A 245 -4.26 -7.97 1.84
C LEU A 245 -3.87 -8.20 3.30
N ASN A 246 -2.75 -7.62 3.70
CA ASN A 246 -2.33 -7.59 5.10
C ASN A 246 -3.44 -7.00 5.98
N GLY A 247 -3.74 -7.69 7.08
CA GLY A 247 -4.66 -7.17 8.09
C GLY A 247 -4.20 -5.79 8.57
N ARG A 248 -5.15 -4.89 8.82
CA ARG A 248 -4.86 -3.57 9.38
C ARG A 248 -5.27 -3.52 10.84
N LEU A 249 -4.43 -2.88 11.65
CA LEU A 249 -4.80 -2.46 12.99
C LEU A 249 -5.52 -1.11 12.92
N VAL A 250 -6.35 -0.84 13.92
CA VAL A 250 -7.03 0.45 14.05
C VAL A 250 -5.99 1.55 14.21
N ILE A 251 -6.14 2.64 13.44
CA ILE A 251 -5.25 3.79 13.51
C ILE A 251 -5.68 4.65 14.70
N THR A 252 -4.73 4.94 15.59
CA THR A 252 -4.96 5.74 16.80
C THR A 252 -4.11 7.01 16.80
N PRO A 253 -4.41 8.00 17.65
CA PRO A 253 -3.53 9.17 17.83
C PRO A 253 -2.09 8.83 18.26
N LEU A 254 -1.84 7.63 18.82
CA LEU A 254 -0.49 7.15 19.08
C LEU A 254 0.18 6.69 17.80
N THR A 255 -0.52 5.93 16.97
CA THR A 255 -0.07 5.49 15.65
C THR A 255 0.28 6.67 14.75
N ASP A 256 -0.54 7.73 14.74
CA ASP A 256 -0.25 8.96 13.97
C ASP A 256 1.06 9.62 14.38
N ARG A 257 1.34 9.66 15.69
CA ARG A 257 2.60 10.19 16.23
C ARG A 257 3.78 9.32 15.85
N CYS A 258 3.62 8.01 15.83
CA CYS A 258 4.63 7.09 15.32
C CYS A 258 4.90 7.34 13.83
N TYR A 259 3.86 7.49 13.00
CA TYR A 259 4.02 7.82 11.58
C TYR A 259 4.78 9.13 11.37
N MET A 260 4.38 10.21 12.04
CA MET A 260 5.09 11.49 11.94
C MET A 260 6.57 11.38 12.33
N THR A 261 6.88 10.63 13.40
CA THR A 261 8.26 10.44 13.85
C THR A 261 9.07 9.64 12.83
N CYS A 262 8.51 8.54 12.32
CA CYS A 262 9.14 7.68 11.31
C CYS A 262 9.35 8.42 9.99
N THR A 263 8.34 9.13 9.47
CA THR A 263 8.47 9.87 8.22
C THR A 263 9.46 11.02 8.37
N GLN A 264 9.45 11.74 9.48
CA GLN A 264 10.40 12.83 9.69
C GLN A 264 11.84 12.32 9.85
N ALA A 265 12.05 11.21 10.56
CA ALA A 265 13.36 10.56 10.65
C ALA A 265 13.83 10.07 9.27
N LEU A 266 12.96 9.43 8.50
CA LEU A 266 13.26 8.94 7.16
C LEU A 266 13.63 10.10 6.21
N HIS A 267 12.92 11.22 6.28
CA HIS A 267 13.25 12.44 5.52
C HIS A 267 14.69 12.92 5.81
N TYR A 268 15.13 12.85 7.07
CA TYR A 268 16.49 13.21 7.47
C TYR A 268 17.51 12.06 7.34
N ARG A 269 17.10 10.91 6.78
CA ARG A 269 17.93 9.69 6.67
C ARG A 269 18.46 9.20 8.02
N LEU A 270 17.64 9.34 9.05
CA LEU A 270 17.92 8.88 10.41
C LEU A 270 17.10 7.63 10.73
N GLY A 271 17.61 6.84 11.68
CA GLY A 271 16.80 5.79 12.31
C GLY A 271 15.69 6.39 13.17
N CYS A 272 14.60 5.63 13.34
CA CYS A 272 13.52 5.98 14.25
C CYS A 272 13.48 4.95 15.40
N ALA A 273 13.27 5.41 16.63
CA ALA A 273 13.12 4.56 17.80
C ALA A 273 11.86 4.94 18.60
N PRO A 274 10.65 4.57 18.12
CA PRO A 274 9.43 4.74 18.90
C PRO A 274 9.52 3.90 20.18
N ALA A 275 9.34 4.53 21.35
CA ALA A 275 9.40 3.85 22.64
C ALA A 275 8.01 3.84 23.29
N GLY A 276 7.57 2.66 23.72
CA GLY A 276 6.30 2.45 24.43
C GLY A 276 6.26 1.08 25.11
N PRO A 277 5.35 0.86 26.08
CA PRO A 277 5.13 -0.46 26.66
C PRO A 277 4.75 -1.50 25.59
N ALA A 278 5.06 -2.77 25.83
CA ALA A 278 4.61 -3.83 24.94
C ALA A 278 3.07 -3.85 24.84
N GLY A 279 2.54 -3.84 23.61
CA GLY A 279 1.10 -3.90 23.34
C GLY A 279 0.37 -2.55 23.22
N THR A 280 1.10 -1.42 23.25
CA THR A 280 0.60 -0.08 22.90
C THR A 280 1.06 0.34 21.52
#